data_AF-A0AAU6K0C3-F1
#
_entry.id   AF-A0AAU6K0C3-F1
#
_cell.length_a   1.000
_cell.length_b   1.000
_cell.length_c   1.000
_cell.angle_alpha   90.00
_cell.angle_beta   90.00
_cell.angle_gamma   90.00
#
_symmetry.space_group_name_H-M   'P 1'
#
loop_
_entity.id
_entity.type
_entity.pdbx_description
1 polymer ?
#
loop_
_entity_poly.entity_id
_entity_poly.type
_entity_poly.pdbx_seq_one_letter_code
_entity_poly.pdbx_strand_id
1 'polypeptide(L)'
;MDLGSVIIAPAGVAGTFGGSLLSQRGSERAKLREMELARDHEEIRENRSLRRTCYAELNRAARQFNTALNRHLHLMRNRSAGDTDSDALEEAKNAHRDRYSELQMIAPEEILMRASVVNQALNKVYGQIKRLERGAPGPGETTETAARAQYEVWDVLRTMRTAMRHDLGVSHEEPRRAED
;
A
#
# COMPACT_ATOMS: atom_id res chain seq x y z
N MET A 1 84.18 -37.68 -9.76
CA MET A 1 82.93 -38.45 -9.82
C MET A 1 82.55 -38.69 -8.37
N ASP A 2 81.84 -37.75 -7.76
CA ASP A 2 80.39 -37.50 -7.85
C ASP A 2 79.74 -38.09 -6.60
N LEU A 3 79.06 -37.23 -5.83
CA LEU A 3 77.69 -37.41 -5.33
C LEU A 3 77.36 -36.21 -4.42
N GLY A 4 77.20 -35.04 -5.04
CA GLY A 4 76.55 -33.91 -4.39
C GLY A 4 75.04 -34.18 -4.34
N SER A 5 74.49 -34.36 -3.13
CA SER A 5 73.06 -34.61 -2.93
C SER A 5 72.23 -33.41 -3.34
N VAL A 6 71.32 -33.59 -4.29
CA VAL A 6 70.28 -32.63 -4.62
C VAL A 6 68.97 -33.19 -4.07
N ILE A 7 68.55 -32.70 -2.90
CA ILE A 7 67.21 -32.91 -2.35
C ILE A 7 66.33 -31.80 -2.93
N ILE A 8 65.60 -32.08 -4.01
CA ILE A 8 64.56 -31.17 -4.52
C ILE A 8 63.32 -31.37 -3.67
N ALA A 9 63.03 -30.37 -2.85
CA ALA A 9 61.88 -30.32 -1.96
C ALA A 9 60.55 -30.36 -2.74
N PRO A 10 59.59 -31.25 -2.42
CA PRO A 10 58.25 -31.24 -3.02
C PRO A 10 57.31 -30.24 -2.34
N ALA A 11 57.81 -29.05 -1.96
CA ALA A 11 57.02 -28.04 -1.23
C ALA A 11 56.07 -27.23 -2.13
N GLY A 12 56.25 -27.26 -3.46
CA GLY A 12 55.50 -26.40 -4.39
C GLY A 12 54.09 -26.89 -4.75
N VAL A 13 53.84 -28.20 -4.79
CA VAL A 13 52.57 -28.76 -5.29
C VAL A 13 51.47 -28.77 -4.22
N ALA A 14 51.83 -28.94 -2.95
CA ALA A 14 50.87 -28.89 -1.83
C ALA A 14 50.21 -27.50 -1.67
N GLY A 15 50.94 -26.42 -1.98
CA GLY A 15 50.42 -25.04 -1.91
C GLY A 15 49.33 -24.74 -2.95
N THR A 16 49.45 -25.29 -4.16
CA THR A 16 48.51 -25.03 -5.26
C THR A 16 47.17 -25.74 -5.08
N PHE A 17 47.18 -26.99 -4.56
CA PHE A 17 45.94 -27.71 -4.26
C PHE A 17 45.24 -27.19 -3.00
N GLY A 18 45.99 -26.73 -1.99
CA GLY A 18 45.42 -26.10 -0.80
C GLY A 18 44.79 -24.72 -1.08
N GLY A 19 45.45 -23.90 -1.91
CA GLY A 19 44.97 -22.57 -2.30
C GLY A 19 43.70 -22.61 -3.17
N SER A 20 43.59 -23.58 -4.08
CA SER A 20 42.41 -23.71 -4.94
C SER A 20 41.16 -24.12 -4.16
N LEU A 21 41.27 -25.05 -3.21
CA LEU A 21 40.15 -25.48 -2.36
C LEU A 21 39.67 -24.39 -1.39
N LEU A 22 40.59 -23.59 -0.84
CA LEU A 22 40.22 -22.43 0.01
C LEU A 22 39.54 -21.32 -0.80
N SER A 23 40.03 -21.06 -2.02
CA SER A 23 39.37 -20.11 -2.94
C SER A 23 38.00 -20.61 -3.39
N GLN A 24 37.85 -21.91 -3.61
CA GLN A 24 36.58 -22.52 -4.04
C GLN A 24 35.50 -22.39 -2.96
N ARG A 25 35.81 -22.70 -1.69
CA ARG A 25 34.87 -22.52 -0.57
C ARG A 25 34.57 -21.05 -0.24
N GLY A 26 35.53 -20.16 -0.44
CA GLY A 26 35.31 -18.71 -0.34
C GLY A 26 34.34 -18.21 -1.41
N SER A 27 34.50 -18.69 -2.66
CA SER A 27 33.65 -18.32 -3.78
C SER A 27 32.21 -18.82 -3.62
N GLU A 28 31.99 -20.01 -3.05
CA GLU A 28 30.65 -20.54 -2.79
C GLU A 28 29.92 -19.73 -1.71
N ARG A 29 30.59 -19.33 -0.63
CA ARG A 29 29.99 -18.48 0.41
C ARG A 29 29.69 -17.07 -0.08
N ALA A 30 30.55 -16.51 -0.94
CA ALA A 30 30.29 -15.21 -1.57
C ALA A 30 29.06 -15.27 -2.49
N LYS A 31 28.96 -16.31 -3.33
CA LYS A 31 27.80 -16.55 -4.19
C LYS A 31 26.50 -16.72 -3.40
N LEU A 32 26.51 -17.46 -2.30
CA LEU A 32 25.31 -17.61 -1.45
C LEU A 32 24.85 -16.26 -0.87
N ARG A 33 25.78 -15.42 -0.40
CA ARG A 33 25.46 -14.07 0.10
C ARG A 33 24.94 -13.14 -0.99
N GLU A 34 25.52 -13.20 -2.19
CA GLU A 34 25.03 -12.43 -3.34
C GLU A 34 23.61 -12.85 -3.73
N MET A 35 23.31 -14.16 -3.71
CA MET A 35 21.96 -14.68 -3.96
C MET A 35 20.97 -14.26 -2.87
N GLU A 36 21.39 -14.24 -1.60
CA GLU A 36 20.56 -13.80 -0.47
C GLU A 36 20.21 -12.31 -0.59
N LEU A 37 21.21 -11.45 -0.80
CA LEU A 37 21.00 -10.01 -1.03
C LEU A 37 20.11 -9.74 -2.26
N ALA A 38 20.28 -10.51 -3.32
CA ALA A 38 19.44 -10.40 -4.50
C ALA A 38 17.97 -10.77 -4.21
N ARG A 39 17.73 -11.82 -3.42
CA ARG A 39 16.38 -12.22 -2.98
C ARG A 39 15.75 -11.18 -2.07
N ASP A 40 16.48 -10.65 -1.09
CA ASP A 40 15.97 -9.61 -0.20
C ASP A 40 15.53 -8.37 -0.98
N HIS A 41 16.34 -7.96 -1.97
CA HIS A 41 15.99 -6.85 -2.86
C HIS A 41 14.76 -7.14 -3.74
N GLU A 42 14.58 -8.39 -4.17
CA GLU A 42 13.41 -8.83 -4.92
C GLU A 42 12.15 -8.80 -4.04
N GLU A 43 12.21 -9.36 -2.83
CA GLU A 43 11.09 -9.35 -1.87
C GLU A 43 10.66 -7.93 -1.50
N ILE A 44 11.62 -7.02 -1.25
CA ILE A 44 11.31 -5.61 -0.97
C ILE A 44 10.59 -4.95 -2.16
N ARG A 45 11.05 -5.25 -3.38
CA ARG A 45 10.46 -4.70 -4.61
C ARG A 45 9.04 -5.24 -4.83
N GLU A 46 8.85 -6.55 -4.65
CA GLU A 46 7.55 -7.20 -4.77
C GLU A 46 6.57 -6.68 -3.73
N ASN A 47 6.99 -6.56 -2.47
CA ASN A 47 6.16 -6.02 -1.39
C ASN A 47 5.74 -4.57 -1.69
N ARG A 48 6.66 -3.72 -2.16
CA ARG A 48 6.36 -2.34 -2.57
C ARG A 48 5.42 -2.29 -3.77
N SER A 49 5.57 -3.19 -4.73
CA SER A 49 4.68 -3.30 -5.89
C SER A 49 3.26 -3.70 -5.47
N LEU A 50 3.14 -4.71 -4.60
CA LEU A 50 1.88 -5.17 -4.04
C LEU A 50 1.16 -4.05 -3.28
N ARG A 51 1.88 -3.34 -2.39
CA ARG A 51 1.35 -2.16 -1.68
C ARG A 51 0.88 -1.08 -2.64
N ARG A 52 1.68 -0.76 -3.67
CA ARG A 52 1.33 0.27 -4.66
C ARG A 52 0.01 -0.05 -5.36
N THR A 53 -0.16 -1.29 -5.81
CA THR A 53 -1.40 -1.74 -6.45
C THR A 53 -2.57 -1.68 -5.47
N CYS A 54 -2.41 -2.23 -4.27
CA CYS A 54 -3.45 -2.22 -3.23
C CYS A 54 -3.89 -0.79 -2.87
N TYR A 55 -2.95 0.14 -2.69
CA TYR A 55 -3.25 1.53 -2.39
C TYR A 55 -3.98 2.23 -3.53
N ALA A 56 -3.58 1.98 -4.78
CA ALA A 56 -4.23 2.56 -5.94
C ALA A 56 -5.69 2.12 -6.05
N GLU A 57 -5.93 0.81 -5.89
CA GLU A 57 -7.28 0.23 -5.96
C GLU A 57 -8.17 0.70 -4.81
N LEU A 58 -7.65 0.77 -3.57
CA LEU A 58 -8.41 1.34 -2.45
C LEU A 58 -8.78 2.80 -2.69
N ASN A 59 -7.83 3.63 -3.13
CA ASN A 59 -8.09 5.04 -3.42
C ASN A 59 -9.17 5.21 -4.49
N ARG A 60 -9.13 4.37 -5.54
CA ARG A 60 -10.13 4.35 -6.60
C ARG A 60 -11.51 4.00 -6.04
N ALA A 61 -11.61 2.88 -5.32
CA ALA A 61 -12.88 2.41 -4.78
C ALA A 61 -13.48 3.39 -3.76
N ALA A 62 -12.65 3.99 -2.90
CA ALA A 62 -13.10 4.98 -1.92
C ALA A 62 -13.65 6.26 -2.58
N ARG A 63 -13.02 6.71 -3.68
CA ARG A 63 -13.51 7.85 -4.48
C ARG A 63 -14.80 7.49 -5.21
N GLN A 64 -14.89 6.31 -5.81
CA GLN A 64 -16.10 5.84 -6.47
C GLN A 64 -17.28 5.76 -5.48
N PHE A 65 -17.04 5.25 -4.28
CA PHE A 65 -18.05 5.23 -3.22
C PHE A 65 -18.47 6.65 -2.81
N ASN A 66 -17.51 7.57 -2.62
CA ASN A 66 -17.83 8.97 -2.31
C ASN A 66 -18.65 9.66 -3.42
N THR A 67 -18.33 9.39 -4.69
CA THR A 67 -19.09 9.90 -5.84
C THR A 67 -20.50 9.31 -5.88
N ALA A 68 -20.66 8.02 -5.61
CA ALA A 68 -21.96 7.37 -5.53
C ALA A 68 -22.83 7.99 -4.41
N LEU A 69 -22.25 8.23 -3.23
CA LEU A 69 -22.92 8.93 -2.12
C LEU A 69 -23.40 10.34 -2.55
N ASN A 70 -22.55 11.10 -3.23
CA ASN A 70 -22.89 12.43 -3.72
C ASN A 70 -24.04 12.39 -4.75
N ARG A 71 -23.96 11.51 -5.75
CA ARG A 71 -25.01 11.33 -6.76
C ARG A 71 -26.34 10.97 -6.11
N HIS A 72 -26.31 10.07 -5.14
CA HIS A 72 -27.49 9.62 -4.42
C HIS A 72 -28.16 10.75 -3.63
N LEU A 73 -27.38 11.56 -2.91
CA LEU A 73 -27.88 12.76 -2.23
C LEU A 73 -28.51 13.76 -3.20
N HIS A 74 -27.94 13.93 -4.40
CA HIS A 74 -28.52 14.79 -5.43
C HIS A 74 -29.89 14.28 -5.91
N LEU A 75 -30.04 12.97 -6.12
CA LEU A 75 -31.32 12.36 -6.51
C LEU A 75 -32.39 12.54 -5.43
N MET A 76 -32.02 12.31 -4.16
CA MET A 76 -32.92 12.51 -3.01
C MET A 76 -33.44 13.94 -2.93
N ARG A 77 -32.57 14.95 -3.14
CA ARG A 77 -32.95 16.37 -3.10
C ARG A 77 -33.93 16.74 -4.21
N ASN A 78 -33.78 16.16 -5.39
CA ASN A 78 -34.57 16.48 -6.56
C ASN A 78 -35.91 15.70 -6.64
N ARG A 79 -36.26 14.91 -5.61
CA ARG A 79 -37.48 14.08 -5.52
C ARG A 79 -37.79 13.23 -6.76
N SER A 80 -36.77 12.77 -7.50
CA SER A 80 -36.95 11.68 -8.47
C SER A 80 -37.02 10.36 -7.72
N ALA A 81 -38.16 10.12 -7.06
CA ALA A 81 -38.41 8.94 -6.23
C ALA A 81 -38.58 7.63 -7.03
N GLY A 82 -38.39 7.66 -8.36
CA GLY A 82 -38.60 6.50 -9.22
C GLY A 82 -37.33 5.70 -9.54
N ASP A 83 -36.14 6.29 -9.42
CA ASP A 83 -34.89 5.68 -9.88
C ASP A 83 -33.71 6.19 -9.04
N THR A 84 -33.82 5.96 -7.73
CA THR A 84 -32.66 6.15 -6.87
C THR A 84 -31.67 5.05 -7.25
N ASP A 85 -30.50 5.41 -7.78
CA ASP A 85 -29.41 4.51 -8.21
C ASP A 85 -28.77 3.78 -7.00
N SER A 86 -29.61 3.06 -6.26
CA SER A 86 -29.28 2.35 -5.04
C SER A 86 -28.35 1.18 -5.35
N ASP A 87 -28.48 0.58 -6.53
CA ASP A 87 -27.62 -0.53 -6.96
C ASP A 87 -26.19 -0.06 -7.18
N ALA A 88 -25.95 1.06 -7.88
CA ALA A 88 -24.60 1.60 -8.02
C ALA A 88 -24.00 2.06 -6.69
N LEU A 89 -24.82 2.56 -5.75
CA LEU A 89 -24.36 2.91 -4.40
C LEU A 89 -23.90 1.67 -3.62
N GLU A 90 -24.70 0.60 -3.62
CA GLU A 90 -24.33 -0.65 -2.95
C GLU A 90 -23.13 -1.33 -3.63
N GLU A 91 -23.05 -1.31 -4.96
CA GLU A 91 -21.90 -1.84 -5.70
C GLU A 91 -20.62 -1.11 -5.31
N ALA A 92 -20.64 0.23 -5.31
CA ALA A 92 -19.47 1.03 -4.94
C ALA A 92 -19.04 0.81 -3.48
N LYS A 93 -20.02 0.65 -2.57
CA LYS A 93 -19.76 0.31 -1.16
C LYS A 93 -19.11 -1.06 -1.01
N ASN A 94 -19.64 -2.08 -1.70
CA ASN A 94 -19.10 -3.44 -1.66
C ASN A 94 -17.69 -3.49 -2.24
N ALA A 95 -17.46 -2.84 -3.40
CA ALA A 95 -16.13 -2.72 -3.98
C ALA A 95 -15.13 -2.06 -3.02
N HIS A 96 -15.54 -0.99 -2.30
CA HIS A 96 -14.70 -0.37 -1.28
C HIS A 96 -14.41 -1.31 -0.11
N ARG A 97 -15.42 -2.01 0.42
CA ARG A 97 -15.26 -2.97 1.52
C ARG A 97 -14.28 -4.10 1.17
N ASP A 98 -14.36 -4.62 -0.04
CA ASP A 98 -13.51 -5.71 -0.50
C ASP A 98 -12.06 -5.24 -0.61
N ARG A 99 -11.81 -4.06 -1.21
CA ARG A 99 -10.47 -3.45 -1.26
C ARG A 99 -9.94 -3.07 0.12
N TYR A 100 -10.80 -2.67 1.05
CA TYR A 100 -10.40 -2.39 2.44
C TYR A 100 -9.95 -3.66 3.16
N SER A 101 -10.63 -4.78 2.94
CA SER A 101 -10.23 -6.08 3.52
C SER A 101 -8.87 -6.54 2.98
N GLU A 102 -8.61 -6.36 1.68
CA GLU A 102 -7.30 -6.64 1.09
C GLU A 102 -6.19 -5.77 1.68
N LEU A 103 -6.47 -4.48 1.89
CA LEU A 103 -5.53 -3.54 2.50
C LEU A 103 -5.08 -4.00 3.89
N GLN A 104 -5.98 -4.56 4.71
CA GLN A 104 -5.67 -5.05 6.05
C GLN A 104 -4.61 -6.15 6.07
N MET A 105 -4.44 -6.87 4.96
CA MET A 105 -3.45 -7.94 4.84
C MET A 105 -2.07 -7.44 4.38
N ILE A 106 -1.99 -6.24 3.80
CA ILE A 106 -0.82 -5.76 3.04
C ILE A 106 -0.20 -4.51 3.66
N ALA A 107 -1.03 -3.60 4.17
CA ALA A 107 -0.60 -2.27 4.55
C ALA A 107 -0.01 -2.21 5.98
N PRO A 108 0.97 -1.34 6.24
CA PRO A 108 1.42 -1.04 7.59
C PRO A 108 0.32 -0.40 8.45
N GLU A 109 0.47 -0.52 9.76
CA GLU A 109 -0.46 0.02 10.76
C GLU A 109 -0.77 1.51 10.55
N GLU A 110 0.25 2.32 10.22
CA GLU A 110 0.08 3.76 9.96
C GLU A 110 -0.91 4.05 8.81
N ILE A 111 -0.89 3.21 7.77
CA ILE A 111 -1.81 3.33 6.65
C ILE A 111 -3.20 2.82 7.03
N LEU A 112 -3.28 1.73 7.81
CA LEU A 112 -4.55 1.21 8.31
C LEU A 112 -5.28 2.22 9.20
N MET A 113 -4.55 2.95 10.05
CA MET A 113 -5.13 4.05 10.84
C MET A 113 -5.79 5.11 9.94
N ARG A 114 -5.12 5.55 8.87
CA ARG A 114 -5.69 6.53 7.94
C ARG A 114 -6.85 5.98 7.12
N ALA A 115 -6.74 4.74 6.67
CA ALA A 115 -7.79 4.07 5.91
C ALA A 115 -9.05 3.83 6.76
N SER A 116 -8.89 3.51 8.05
CA SER A 116 -10.02 3.33 8.97
C SER A 116 -10.83 4.61 9.14
N VAL A 117 -10.18 5.78 9.21
CA VAL A 117 -10.85 7.08 9.25
C VAL A 117 -11.68 7.32 7.99
N VAL A 118 -11.13 7.00 6.82
CA VAL A 118 -11.87 7.09 5.54
C VAL A 118 -13.07 6.15 5.53
N ASN A 119 -12.87 4.88 5.91
CA ASN A 119 -13.93 3.87 5.96
C ASN A 119 -15.06 4.28 6.93
N GLN A 120 -14.72 4.83 8.10
CA GLN A 120 -15.70 5.33 9.06
C GLN A 120 -16.47 6.53 8.51
N ALA A 121 -15.78 7.50 7.89
CA ALA A 121 -16.41 8.68 7.31
C ALA A 121 -17.39 8.32 6.19
N LEU A 122 -16.99 7.43 5.27
CA LEU A 122 -17.83 6.94 4.19
C LEU A 122 -19.07 6.19 4.73
N ASN A 123 -18.88 5.27 5.68
CA ASN A 123 -19.98 4.52 6.28
C ASN A 123 -20.92 5.39 7.11
N LYS A 124 -20.42 6.45 7.73
CA LYS A 124 -21.25 7.43 8.44
C LYS A 124 -22.20 8.14 7.48
N VAL A 125 -21.69 8.66 6.36
CA VAL A 125 -22.50 9.31 5.32
C VAL A 125 -23.52 8.34 4.72
N TYR A 126 -23.08 7.12 4.38
CA TYR A 126 -23.96 6.07 3.90
C TYR A 126 -25.10 5.76 4.89
N GLY A 127 -24.78 5.60 6.17
CA GLY A 127 -25.77 5.33 7.21
C GLY A 127 -26.80 6.46 7.36
N GLN A 128 -26.37 7.72 7.26
CA GLN A 128 -27.24 8.89 7.24
C GLN A 128 -28.20 8.84 6.04
N ILE A 129 -27.68 8.60 4.84
CA ILE A 129 -28.49 8.45 3.62
C ILE A 129 -29.55 7.37 3.79
N LYS A 130 -29.17 6.14 4.20
CA LYS A 130 -30.13 5.04 4.36
C LYS A 130 -31.19 5.32 5.44
N ARG A 131 -30.88 6.11 6.47
CA ARG A 131 -31.86 6.53 7.48
C ARG A 131 -32.84 7.57 6.93
N LEU A 132 -32.34 8.56 6.20
CA LEU A 132 -33.14 9.57 5.52
C LEU A 132 -34.10 8.94 4.49
N GLU A 133 -33.63 7.99 3.68
CA GLU A 133 -34.46 7.24 2.74
C GLU A 133 -35.63 6.50 3.38
N ARG A 134 -35.40 5.93 4.57
CA ARG A 134 -36.43 5.19 5.32
C ARG A 134 -37.37 6.10 6.12
N GLY A 135 -37.20 7.42 6.03
CA GLY A 135 -37.98 8.37 6.82
C GLY A 135 -37.70 8.30 8.32
N ALA A 136 -36.54 7.75 8.73
CA ALA A 136 -36.15 7.58 10.13
C ALA A 136 -34.78 8.24 10.41
N PRO A 137 -34.64 9.57 10.19
CA PRO A 137 -33.40 10.27 10.46
C PRO A 137 -33.02 10.22 11.94
N GLY A 138 -31.73 10.12 12.23
CA GLY A 138 -31.22 10.35 13.57
C GLY A 138 -31.35 11.82 14.01
N PRO A 139 -31.09 12.14 15.28
CA PRO A 139 -31.14 13.50 15.78
C PRO A 139 -30.25 14.46 14.96
N GLY A 140 -30.84 15.50 14.40
CA GLY A 140 -30.15 16.51 13.60
C GLY A 140 -29.74 16.06 12.19
N GLU A 141 -30.13 14.86 11.75
CA GLU A 141 -29.83 14.38 10.41
C GLU A 141 -30.82 14.94 9.37
N THR A 142 -30.27 15.69 8.43
CA THR A 142 -30.96 16.18 7.22
C THR A 142 -30.12 15.89 5.98
N THR A 143 -30.71 16.01 4.80
CA THR A 143 -30.00 15.92 3.52
C THR A 143 -28.81 16.89 3.45
N GLU A 144 -28.94 18.10 4.00
CA GLU A 144 -27.88 19.11 4.06
C GLU A 144 -26.74 18.66 4.98
N THR A 145 -27.05 18.10 6.16
CA THR A 145 -26.01 17.59 7.05
C THR A 145 -25.26 16.41 6.46
N ALA A 146 -25.94 15.53 5.71
CA ALA A 146 -25.33 14.42 4.99
C ALA A 146 -24.44 14.91 3.84
N ALA A 147 -24.87 15.94 3.10
CA ALA A 147 -24.07 16.58 2.05
C ALA A 147 -22.79 17.24 2.62
N ARG A 148 -22.88 17.91 3.78
CA ARG A 148 -21.70 18.46 4.46
C ARG A 148 -20.74 17.36 4.89
N ALA A 149 -21.25 16.30 5.53
CA ALA A 149 -20.42 15.16 5.93
C ALA A 149 -19.77 14.48 4.72
N GLN A 150 -20.48 14.35 3.60
CA GLN A 150 -19.93 13.83 2.33
C GLN A 150 -18.81 14.73 1.79
N TYR A 151 -18.94 16.05 1.87
CA TYR A 151 -17.90 16.97 1.45
C TYR A 151 -16.62 16.82 2.30
N GLU A 152 -16.77 16.63 3.62
CA GLU A 152 -15.65 16.43 4.55
C GLU A 152 -14.84 15.14 4.24
N VAL A 153 -15.45 14.15 3.58
CA VAL A 153 -14.76 12.92 3.14
C VAL A 153 -13.55 13.22 2.23
N TRP A 154 -13.59 14.30 1.44
CA TRP A 154 -12.50 14.65 0.54
C TRP A 154 -11.18 14.93 1.28
N ASP A 155 -11.25 15.51 2.48
CA ASP A 155 -10.05 15.86 3.24
C ASP A 155 -9.38 14.61 3.85
N VAL A 156 -10.18 13.68 4.37
CA VAL A 156 -9.65 12.41 4.89
C VAL A 156 -9.13 11.51 3.77
N LEU A 157 -9.76 11.52 2.58
CA LEU A 157 -9.24 10.84 1.39
C LEU A 157 -7.88 11.41 0.96
N ARG A 158 -7.74 12.74 0.97
CA ARG A 158 -6.48 13.42 0.65
C ARG A 158 -5.39 13.02 1.65
N THR A 159 -5.71 13.00 2.94
CA THR A 159 -4.79 12.63 4.02
C THR A 159 -4.31 11.19 3.89
N MET A 160 -5.22 10.23 3.66
CA MET A 160 -4.87 8.82 3.43
C MET A 160 -3.95 8.66 2.21
N ARG A 161 -4.28 9.30 1.08
CA ARG A 161 -3.44 9.26 -0.13
C ARG A 161 -2.04 9.81 0.12
N THR A 162 -1.90 10.89 0.89
CA THR A 162 -0.59 11.46 1.23
C THR A 162 0.24 10.48 2.05
N ALA A 163 -0.36 9.84 3.06
CA ALA A 163 0.32 8.82 3.86
C ALA A 163 0.77 7.63 3.01
N MET A 164 -0.10 7.12 2.12
CA MET A 164 0.25 6.05 1.18
C MET A 164 1.39 6.42 0.23
N ARG A 165 1.43 7.67 -0.26
CA ARG A 165 2.53 8.14 -1.10
C ARG A 165 3.85 8.23 -0.33
N HIS A 166 3.79 8.64 0.94
CA HIS A 166 4.95 8.66 1.81
C HIS A 166 5.47 7.24 2.09
N ASP A 167 4.59 6.29 2.43
CA ASP A 167 4.95 4.87 2.62
C ASP A 167 5.59 4.27 1.35
N LEU A 168 5.09 4.65 0.17
CA LEU A 168 5.69 4.24 -1.10
C LEU A 168 6.98 5.00 -1.47
N GLY A 169 7.46 5.95 -0.67
CA GLY A 169 8.65 6.76 -0.97
C GLY A 169 8.49 7.70 -2.17
N VAL A 170 7.26 8.13 -2.49
CA VAL A 170 6.95 9.04 -3.61
C VAL A 170 6.97 10.51 -3.17
N SER A 171 7.00 10.78 -1.86
CA SER A 171 7.08 12.12 -1.29
C SER A 171 8.54 12.47 -1.00
N HIS A 172 9.17 13.29 -1.85
CA HIS A 172 10.42 13.96 -1.51
C HIS A 172 10.12 15.08 -0.51
N GLU A 173 10.78 15.07 0.65
CA GLU A 173 11.23 16.33 1.23
C GLU A 173 12.19 16.96 0.20
N GLU A 174 11.84 18.12 -0.34
CA GLU A 174 12.83 18.95 -1.01
C GLU A 174 13.98 19.17 -0.03
N PRO A 175 15.25 18.93 -0.41
CA PRO A 175 16.36 19.32 0.43
C PRO A 175 16.24 20.83 0.62
N ARG A 176 16.04 21.28 1.87
CA ARG A 176 16.15 22.68 2.26
C ARG A 176 17.42 23.21 1.60
N ARG A 177 17.27 24.12 0.62
CA ARG A 177 18.41 24.90 0.15
C ARG A 177 18.92 25.62 1.40
N ALA A 178 20.16 25.32 1.78
CA ALA A 178 20.88 26.17 2.70
C ALA A 178 20.86 27.57 2.08
N GLU A 179 20.20 28.50 2.75
CA GLU A 179 20.37 29.92 2.49
C GLU A 179 21.79 30.25 2.98
N ASP A 180 22.71 30.43 2.03
CA ASP A 180 23.98 31.14 2.22
C ASP A 180 23.74 32.66 2.10
#